data_AF-A0AA45V925-F1
#
_entry.id   AF-A0AA45V925-F1
#
_cell.length_a   1.000
_cell.length_b   1.000
_cell.length_c   1.000
_cell.angle_alpha   90.00
_cell.angle_beta   90.00
_cell.angle_gamma   90.00
#
_symmetry.space_group_name_H-M   'P 1'
#
loop_
_entity.id
_entity.type
_entity.pdbx_description
1 polymer ?
#
loop_
_entity_poly.entity_id
_entity_poly.type
_entity_poly.pdbx_seq_one_letter_code
_entity_poly.pdbx_strand_id
1 'polypeptide(L)'
;MGTHKHHRYLTGARKAKADEFYTTYDAIDRELSHYRHDLAGRHVICDCNDRPGMSMFVRWTLDHMSEYGIASLTCTSFQPDHDTLFDDGTPAMQWHVDNDGREGRYSIADLAARPLDGDGSFDSPECERLLDRPGAIVVTNPPFSKAIRFMRMLRRHPDTDFLIVANLNLATANDVFPMVKGGRCLVGLSIHSGSMFFRLPDDRPKTGSMIRPDGTVGVNSIRWLTSLAAARADKTQPPTGHTYRGHEDEYPEYDAYDAINVDSMRMMPDDHDGPMGVPLNFLEHWAPGNGFMLLGKLDDPTVNGRRLYKRLLVRRTRDA
;
A
#
# COMPACT_ATOMS: atom_id res chain seq x y z
N MET A 1 -14.09 -48.47 6.87
CA MET A 1 -14.17 -47.43 5.81
C MET A 1 -13.98 -46.08 6.46
N GLY A 2 -12.73 -45.59 6.48
CA GLY A 2 -12.37 -44.31 7.08
C GLY A 2 -12.67 -43.16 6.12
N THR A 3 -13.36 -42.14 6.61
CA THR A 3 -13.72 -40.94 5.86
C THR A 3 -12.57 -39.92 5.90
N HIS A 4 -11.80 -39.84 4.82
CA HIS A 4 -10.89 -38.74 4.57
C HIS A 4 -11.68 -37.47 4.22
N LYS A 5 -12.10 -36.69 5.22
CA LYS A 5 -12.54 -35.29 5.01
C LYS A 5 -11.31 -34.39 5.05
N HIS A 6 -10.79 -34.04 3.88
CA HIS A 6 -9.60 -33.20 3.72
C HIS A 6 -9.77 -31.78 4.28
N HIS A 7 -8.83 -31.44 5.18
CA HIS A 7 -8.29 -30.18 5.71
C HIS A 7 -8.30 -28.89 4.83
N ARG A 8 -9.35 -28.55 4.09
CA ARG A 8 -9.40 -27.30 3.33
C ARG A 8 -9.74 -26.05 4.16
N TYR A 9 -10.41 -26.22 5.31
CA TYR A 9 -10.89 -25.12 6.15
C TYR A 9 -9.86 -24.67 7.20
N LEU A 10 -9.19 -25.64 7.84
CA LEU A 10 -8.05 -25.38 8.73
C LEU A 10 -6.88 -24.67 8.01
N THR A 11 -6.71 -24.91 6.71
CA THR A 11 -5.69 -24.23 5.90
C THR A 11 -6.10 -22.79 5.56
N GLY A 12 -7.39 -22.52 5.33
CA GLY A 12 -7.92 -21.17 5.09
C GLY A 12 -7.78 -20.24 6.29
N ALA A 13 -8.24 -20.65 7.47
CA ALA A 13 -8.11 -19.88 8.71
C ALA A 13 -6.65 -19.66 9.13
N ARG A 14 -5.79 -20.69 8.96
CA ARG A 14 -4.33 -20.54 9.17
C ARG A 14 -3.70 -19.55 8.19
N LYS A 15 -4.17 -19.51 6.94
CA LYS A 15 -3.69 -18.57 5.92
C LYS A 15 -4.13 -17.14 6.23
N ALA A 16 -5.37 -16.93 6.68
CA ALA A 16 -5.86 -15.63 7.13
C ALA A 16 -5.05 -15.08 8.31
N LYS A 17 -4.82 -15.90 9.35
CA LYS A 17 -3.93 -15.54 10.48
C LYS A 17 -2.47 -15.30 10.05
N ALA A 18 -2.01 -15.99 9.00
CA ALA A 18 -0.69 -15.77 8.43
C ALA A 18 -0.57 -14.46 7.63
N ASP A 19 -1.68 -13.80 7.31
CA ASP A 19 -1.72 -12.52 6.60
C ASP A 19 -1.99 -11.33 7.55
N GLU A 20 -2.16 -11.55 8.85
CA GLU A 20 -2.34 -10.49 9.85
C GLU A 20 -0.99 -9.87 10.23
N PHE A 21 -0.83 -8.60 9.86
CA PHE A 21 0.29 -7.74 10.21
C PHE A 21 -0.27 -6.42 10.75
N TYR A 22 -0.13 -6.19 12.06
CA TYR A 22 -0.64 -4.97 12.68
C TYR A 22 0.39 -3.85 12.58
N THR A 23 0.02 -2.81 11.83
CA THR A 23 0.84 -1.60 11.67
C THR A 23 0.93 -0.86 13.00
N THR A 24 2.12 -0.38 13.35
CA THR A 24 2.34 0.36 14.59
C THR A 24 1.88 1.81 14.46
N TYR A 25 1.46 2.42 15.58
CA TYR A 25 1.05 3.82 15.63
C TYR A 25 2.13 4.74 15.06
N ASP A 26 3.38 4.59 15.51
CA ASP A 26 4.50 5.42 15.05
C ASP A 26 4.75 5.32 13.54
N ALA A 27 4.51 4.15 12.93
CA ALA A 27 4.67 3.99 11.49
C ALA A 27 3.58 4.74 10.72
N ILE A 28 2.33 4.72 11.22
CA ILE A 28 1.21 5.48 10.69
C ILE A 28 1.46 6.97 10.87
N ASP A 29 1.80 7.40 12.09
CA ASP A 29 2.01 8.80 12.44
C ASP A 29 3.11 9.46 11.61
N ARG A 30 4.23 8.76 11.39
CA ARG A 30 5.31 9.22 10.51
C ARG A 30 4.88 9.44 9.07
N GLU A 31 3.90 8.71 8.56
CA GLU A 31 3.41 8.89 7.19
C GLU A 31 2.28 9.92 7.15
N LEU A 32 1.22 9.71 7.92
CA LEU A 32 -0.02 10.50 7.83
C LEU A 32 0.18 11.97 8.21
N SER A 33 1.18 12.29 9.03
CA SER A 33 1.53 13.67 9.37
C SER A 33 1.90 14.54 8.16
N HIS A 34 2.33 13.93 7.05
CA HIS A 34 2.62 14.64 5.81
C HIS A 34 1.37 15.08 5.03
N TYR A 35 0.19 14.53 5.35
CA TYR A 35 -1.04 14.67 4.56
C TYR A 35 -2.14 15.46 5.27
N ARG A 36 -1.77 16.33 6.23
CA ARG A 36 -2.74 17.14 6.99
C ARG A 36 -3.72 17.90 6.09
N HIS A 37 -3.21 18.50 5.02
CA HIS A 37 -4.03 19.25 4.07
C HIS A 37 -4.87 18.33 3.16
N ASP A 38 -4.32 17.20 2.72
CA ASP A 38 -5.06 16.24 1.90
C ASP A 38 -6.21 15.58 2.65
N LEU A 39 -6.07 15.37 3.97
CA LEU A 39 -7.05 14.74 4.85
C LEU A 39 -8.17 15.68 5.33
N ALA A 40 -7.97 16.99 5.23
CA ALA A 40 -8.97 17.97 5.66
C ALA A 40 -10.27 17.83 4.84
N GLY A 41 -11.41 17.76 5.53
CA GLY A 41 -12.73 17.57 4.95
C GLY A 41 -13.01 16.16 4.41
N ARG A 42 -12.09 15.20 4.58
CA ARG A 42 -12.23 13.85 4.01
C ARG A 42 -12.98 12.89 4.93
N HIS A 43 -13.61 11.89 4.32
CA HIS A 43 -14.26 10.79 5.02
C HIS A 43 -13.34 9.58 5.02
N VAL A 44 -12.63 9.37 6.13
CA VAL A 44 -11.66 8.28 6.27
C VAL A 44 -12.37 6.94 6.44
N ILE A 45 -11.95 5.94 5.67
CA ILE A 45 -12.46 4.58 5.68
C ILE A 45 -11.33 3.61 6.03
N CYS A 46 -11.52 2.80 7.07
CA CYS A 46 -10.62 1.71 7.45
C CYS A 46 -11.36 0.38 7.33
N ASP A 47 -11.20 -0.34 6.22
CA ASP A 47 -12.07 -1.45 5.81
C ASP A 47 -11.40 -2.84 5.79
N CYS A 48 -10.18 -2.97 6.30
CA CYS A 48 -9.42 -4.23 6.28
C CYS A 48 -9.39 -4.91 7.66
N ASN A 49 -10.57 -5.12 8.24
CA ASN A 49 -10.76 -5.64 9.61
C ASN A 49 -10.19 -4.69 10.70
N ASP A 50 -10.35 -3.39 10.49
CA ASP A 50 -9.86 -2.33 11.35
C ASP A 50 -10.81 -2.07 12.53
N ARG A 51 -10.77 -2.94 13.53
CA ARG A 51 -11.65 -2.83 14.71
C ARG A 51 -11.19 -1.74 15.69
N PRO A 52 -12.12 -0.97 16.28
CA PRO A 52 -11.78 -0.05 17.38
C PRO A 52 -11.09 -0.78 18.53
N GLY A 53 -10.03 -0.19 19.08
CA GLY A 53 -9.22 -0.78 20.16
C GLY A 53 -8.14 -1.76 19.68
N MET A 54 -8.16 -2.16 18.40
CA MET A 54 -7.14 -3.03 17.80
C MET A 54 -6.35 -2.31 16.69
N SER A 55 -7.04 -1.60 15.79
CA SER A 55 -6.41 -0.92 14.67
C SER A 55 -5.77 0.40 15.10
N MET A 56 -4.48 0.56 14.77
CA MET A 56 -3.78 1.82 14.98
C MET A 56 -4.20 2.90 13.96
N PHE A 57 -4.80 2.54 12.81
CA PHE A 57 -5.37 3.53 11.88
C PHE A 57 -6.62 4.20 12.46
N VAL A 58 -7.50 3.39 13.06
CA VAL A 58 -8.67 3.89 13.79
C VAL A 58 -8.22 4.75 14.96
N ARG A 59 -7.24 4.28 15.74
CA ARG A 59 -6.72 5.03 16.89
C ARG A 59 -6.13 6.37 16.45
N TRP A 60 -5.25 6.37 15.45
CA TRP A 60 -4.63 7.58 14.91
C TRP A 60 -5.66 8.56 14.38
N THR A 61 -6.65 8.07 13.61
CA THR A 61 -7.70 8.93 13.07
C THR A 61 -8.50 9.60 14.20
N LEU A 62 -8.93 8.86 15.23
CA LEU A 62 -9.63 9.44 16.38
C LEU A 62 -8.77 10.46 17.16
N ASP A 63 -7.46 10.20 17.28
CA ASP A 63 -6.53 11.11 17.95
C ASP A 63 -6.35 12.45 17.20
N HIS A 64 -6.48 12.45 15.86
CA HIS A 64 -6.12 13.60 15.00
C HIS A 64 -7.28 14.23 14.23
N MET A 65 -8.46 13.60 14.20
CA MET A 65 -9.59 14.00 13.35
C MET A 65 -10.03 15.46 13.57
N SER A 66 -10.15 15.89 14.84
CA SER A 66 -10.46 17.28 15.20
C SER A 66 -9.40 18.24 14.65
N GLU A 67 -8.14 17.97 14.97
CA GLU A 67 -7.01 18.83 14.59
C GLU A 67 -6.84 18.93 13.06
N TYR A 68 -6.98 17.82 12.35
CA TYR A 68 -6.74 17.72 10.91
C TYR A 68 -7.98 18.12 10.10
N GLY A 69 -9.12 18.37 10.77
CA GLY A 69 -10.38 18.67 10.12
C GLY A 69 -10.92 17.50 9.27
N ILE A 70 -10.59 16.26 9.63
CA ILE A 70 -11.15 15.06 8.98
C ILE A 70 -12.66 15.04 9.25
N ALA A 71 -13.48 14.82 8.21
CA ALA A 71 -14.92 15.00 8.28
C ALA A 71 -15.66 13.82 8.94
N SER A 72 -15.23 12.59 8.66
CA SER A 72 -15.78 11.39 9.34
C SER A 72 -14.76 10.26 9.39
N LEU A 73 -14.97 9.30 10.30
CA LEU A 73 -14.29 8.01 10.31
C LEU A 73 -15.34 6.91 10.21
N THR A 74 -15.14 5.99 9.28
CA THR A 74 -15.86 4.72 9.20
C THR A 74 -14.88 3.57 9.23
N CYS A 75 -15.10 2.55 10.07
CA CYS A 75 -14.29 1.33 10.03
C CYS A 75 -15.14 0.06 10.10
N THR A 76 -14.64 -1.03 9.52
CA THR A 76 -15.37 -2.31 9.45
C THR A 76 -14.54 -3.49 9.95
N SER A 77 -15.22 -4.52 10.45
CA SER A 77 -14.63 -5.82 10.75
C SER A 77 -14.99 -6.85 9.69
N PHE A 78 -14.14 -7.87 9.53
CA PHE A 78 -14.44 -9.01 8.68
C PHE A 78 -14.82 -10.24 9.53
N GLN A 79 -15.82 -11.01 9.08
CA GLN A 79 -16.21 -12.31 9.63
C GLN A 79 -16.25 -13.38 8.51
N PRO A 80 -15.23 -14.25 8.41
CA PRO A 80 -15.08 -15.17 7.28
C PRO A 80 -16.14 -16.27 7.18
N ASP A 81 -16.75 -16.64 8.31
CA ASP A 81 -17.70 -17.75 8.39
C ASP A 81 -19.17 -17.29 8.29
N HIS A 82 -19.42 -16.01 8.00
CA HIS A 82 -20.76 -15.45 7.86
C HIS A 82 -21.55 -16.11 6.72
N ASP A 83 -22.83 -16.41 6.95
CA ASP A 83 -23.72 -17.12 6.00
C ASP A 83 -23.22 -18.52 5.59
N THR A 84 -22.33 -19.12 6.39
CA THR A 84 -21.88 -20.49 6.18
C THR A 84 -22.45 -21.46 7.23
N LEU A 85 -22.26 -22.76 7.02
CA LEU A 85 -22.63 -23.80 7.99
C LEU A 85 -21.88 -23.69 9.34
N PHE A 86 -20.84 -22.87 9.42
CA PHE A 86 -20.01 -22.67 10.61
C PHE A 86 -20.21 -21.30 11.25
N ASP A 87 -21.18 -20.51 10.76
CA ASP A 87 -21.52 -19.22 11.34
C ASP A 87 -21.94 -19.41 12.81
N ASP A 88 -21.23 -18.74 13.72
CA ASP A 88 -21.50 -18.76 15.16
C ASP A 88 -22.51 -17.68 15.57
N GLY A 89 -23.06 -16.95 14.59
CA GLY A 89 -24.00 -15.85 14.79
C GLY A 89 -23.34 -14.53 15.12
N THR A 90 -22.01 -14.45 15.15
CA THR A 90 -21.28 -13.19 15.36
C THR A 90 -21.29 -12.38 14.05
N PRO A 91 -21.97 -11.21 14.00
CA PRO A 91 -22.00 -10.42 12.78
C PRO A 91 -20.65 -9.73 12.55
N ALA A 92 -20.34 -9.46 11.29
CA ALA A 92 -19.41 -8.39 10.97
C ALA A 92 -20.01 -7.04 11.40
N MET A 93 -19.16 -6.08 11.74
CA MET A 93 -19.56 -4.83 12.38
C MET A 93 -18.99 -3.64 11.61
N GLN A 94 -19.71 -2.53 11.69
CA GLN A 94 -19.29 -1.21 11.25
C GLN A 94 -19.36 -0.23 12.42
N TRP A 95 -18.38 0.67 12.47
CA TRP A 95 -18.36 1.79 13.40
C TRP A 95 -18.22 3.10 12.63
N HIS A 96 -18.93 4.13 13.09
CA HIS A 96 -18.92 5.43 12.45
C HIS A 96 -18.93 6.57 13.45
N VAL A 97 -18.23 7.66 13.14
CA VAL A 97 -18.34 8.95 13.82
C VAL A 97 -18.13 10.08 12.81
N ASP A 98 -18.99 11.09 12.89
CA ASP A 98 -18.81 12.37 12.18
C ASP A 98 -18.04 13.35 13.06
N ASN A 99 -17.27 14.24 12.43
CA ASN A 99 -16.64 15.34 13.15
C ASN A 99 -17.67 16.44 13.43
N ASP A 100 -17.99 16.65 14.69
CA ASP A 100 -18.96 17.65 15.16
C ASP A 100 -18.34 19.05 15.39
N GLY A 101 -17.06 19.22 15.06
CA GLY A 101 -16.32 20.47 15.22
C GLY A 101 -15.81 20.72 16.63
N ARG A 102 -15.92 19.76 17.56
CA ARG A 102 -15.34 19.91 18.91
C ARG A 102 -13.82 19.99 18.88
N GLU A 103 -13.30 20.67 19.89
CA GLU A 103 -11.87 20.67 20.19
C GLU A 103 -11.47 19.41 20.95
N GLY A 104 -10.29 18.87 20.65
CA GLY A 104 -9.73 17.71 21.33
C GLY A 104 -9.98 16.39 20.62
N ARG A 105 -9.52 15.32 21.26
CA ARG A 105 -9.46 13.98 20.64
C ARG A 105 -10.81 13.27 20.74
N TYR A 106 -11.10 12.48 19.71
CA TYR A 106 -12.20 11.52 19.73
C TYR A 106 -11.73 10.23 20.42
N SER A 107 -12.68 9.41 20.84
CA SER A 107 -12.46 8.13 21.50
C SER A 107 -13.33 7.03 20.88
N ILE A 108 -13.10 5.79 21.31
CA ILE A 108 -13.92 4.66 20.86
C ILE A 108 -15.38 4.81 21.32
N ALA A 109 -15.62 5.50 22.45
CA ALA A 109 -16.96 5.73 22.97
C ALA A 109 -17.82 6.65 22.08
N ASP A 110 -17.17 7.41 21.19
CA ASP A 110 -17.85 8.29 20.24
C ASP A 110 -18.35 7.57 18.98
N LEU A 111 -17.95 6.30 18.78
CA LEU A 111 -18.32 5.53 17.60
C LEU A 111 -19.70 4.90 17.74
N ALA A 112 -20.59 5.19 16.80
CA ALA A 112 -21.83 4.45 16.63
C ALA A 112 -21.54 3.10 15.98
N ALA A 113 -21.90 2.00 16.65
CA ALA A 113 -21.70 0.64 16.15
C ALA A 113 -22.99 0.07 15.56
N ARG A 114 -22.89 -0.64 14.43
CA ARG A 114 -23.99 -1.43 13.86
C ARG A 114 -23.47 -2.74 13.25
N PRO A 115 -24.27 -3.81 13.25
CA PRO A 115 -23.95 -4.98 12.44
C PRO A 115 -24.02 -4.64 10.94
N LEU A 116 -23.22 -5.35 10.15
CA LEU A 116 -23.28 -5.41 8.70
C LEU A 116 -24.19 -6.57 8.28
N ASP A 117 -24.80 -6.46 7.11
CA ASP A 117 -25.65 -7.50 6.54
C ASP A 117 -24.82 -8.60 5.87
N GLY A 118 -23.55 -8.32 5.56
CA GLY A 118 -22.62 -9.27 4.92
C GLY A 118 -21.39 -9.56 5.78
N ASP A 119 -20.45 -10.30 5.19
CA ASP A 119 -19.22 -10.77 5.85
C ASP A 119 -18.22 -9.66 6.23
N GLY A 120 -18.47 -8.42 5.78
CA GLY A 120 -17.59 -7.27 6.01
C GLY A 120 -16.31 -7.27 5.17
N SER A 121 -16.22 -8.08 4.11
CA SER A 121 -15.12 -7.99 3.13
C SER A 121 -15.08 -6.58 2.55
N PHE A 122 -13.88 -6.03 2.35
CA PHE A 122 -13.67 -4.68 1.79
C PHE A 122 -14.36 -4.46 0.43
N ASP A 123 -14.58 -5.54 -0.33
CA ASP A 123 -15.26 -5.54 -1.63
C ASP A 123 -16.61 -6.26 -1.62
N SER A 124 -17.20 -6.42 -0.43
CA SER A 124 -18.63 -6.73 -0.32
C SER A 124 -19.45 -5.54 -0.80
N PRO A 125 -20.65 -5.73 -1.38
CA PRO A 125 -21.47 -4.61 -1.85
C PRO A 125 -21.81 -3.58 -0.77
N GLU A 126 -21.88 -3.97 0.51
CA GLU A 126 -22.12 -3.03 1.61
C GLU A 126 -20.87 -2.19 1.95
N CYS A 127 -19.70 -2.80 2.08
CA CYS A 127 -18.46 -2.06 2.36
C CYS A 127 -18.03 -1.20 1.17
N GLU A 128 -18.17 -1.73 -0.05
CA GLU A 128 -17.73 -1.02 -1.26
C GLU A 128 -18.54 0.27 -1.50
N ARG A 129 -19.84 0.28 -1.14
CA ARG A 129 -20.69 1.49 -1.20
C ARG A 129 -20.16 2.65 -0.34
N LEU A 130 -19.32 2.39 0.66
CA LEU A 130 -18.72 3.45 1.47
C LEU A 130 -17.78 4.33 0.64
N LEU A 131 -17.15 3.77 -0.40
CA LEU A 131 -16.18 4.47 -1.25
C LEU A 131 -16.85 5.48 -2.19
N ASP A 132 -18.12 5.26 -2.54
CA ASP A 132 -18.91 6.18 -3.37
C ASP A 132 -19.21 7.52 -2.67
N ARG A 133 -18.92 7.66 -1.37
CA ARG A 133 -19.11 8.93 -0.64
C ARG A 133 -18.16 9.99 -1.19
N PRO A 134 -18.65 11.18 -1.62
CA PRO A 134 -17.78 12.27 -2.05
C PRO A 134 -16.75 12.62 -0.97
N GLY A 135 -15.48 12.70 -1.34
CA GLY A 135 -14.39 12.95 -0.38
C GLY A 135 -13.99 11.73 0.45
N ALA A 136 -14.43 10.51 0.09
CA ALA A 136 -13.94 9.27 0.68
C ALA A 136 -12.43 9.09 0.46
N ILE A 137 -11.77 8.63 1.51
CA ILE A 137 -10.37 8.20 1.47
C ILE A 137 -10.19 6.89 2.24
N VAL A 138 -9.59 5.90 1.60
CA VAL A 138 -9.30 4.61 2.25
C VAL A 138 -7.91 4.64 2.88
N VAL A 139 -7.82 4.45 4.19
CA VAL A 139 -6.57 4.54 4.97
C VAL A 139 -6.41 3.29 5.83
N THR A 140 -5.61 2.32 5.36
CA THR A 140 -5.54 0.99 5.99
C THR A 140 -4.29 0.17 5.62
N ASN A 141 -4.16 -1.03 6.18
CA ASN A 141 -3.19 -2.07 5.78
C ASN A 141 -3.93 -3.30 5.23
N PRO A 142 -4.12 -3.40 3.90
CA PRO A 142 -4.79 -4.54 3.29
C PRO A 142 -4.02 -5.85 3.51
N PRO A 143 -4.72 -7.01 3.62
CA PRO A 143 -4.05 -8.30 3.66
C PRO A 143 -3.18 -8.48 2.41
N PHE A 144 -1.88 -8.77 2.60
CA PHE A 144 -0.93 -8.80 1.48
C PHE A 144 -1.32 -9.83 0.41
N SER A 145 -1.92 -10.96 0.78
CA SER A 145 -2.42 -11.97 -0.16
C SER A 145 -3.60 -11.50 -1.02
N LYS A 146 -4.32 -10.46 -0.59
CA LYS A 146 -5.48 -9.88 -1.27
C LYS A 146 -5.19 -8.51 -1.87
N ALA A 147 -3.97 -7.98 -1.76
CA ALA A 147 -3.66 -6.60 -2.13
C ALA A 147 -3.93 -6.27 -3.62
N ILE A 148 -3.73 -7.20 -4.56
CA ILE A 148 -4.12 -6.98 -5.97
C ILE A 148 -5.64 -6.85 -6.11
N ARG A 149 -6.41 -7.70 -5.43
CA ARG A 149 -7.88 -7.64 -5.40
C ARG A 149 -8.36 -6.33 -4.79
N PHE A 150 -7.71 -5.88 -3.72
CA PHE A 150 -7.95 -4.59 -3.07
C PHE A 150 -7.72 -3.41 -4.04
N MET A 151 -6.60 -3.37 -4.73
CA MET A 151 -6.31 -2.32 -5.72
C MET A 151 -7.29 -2.32 -6.90
N ARG A 152 -7.76 -3.50 -7.33
CA ARG A 152 -8.82 -3.61 -8.36
C ARG A 152 -10.15 -3.02 -7.89
N MET A 153 -10.46 -3.18 -6.60
CA MET A 153 -11.63 -2.53 -5.98
C MET A 153 -11.45 -1.01 -6.02
N LEU A 154 -10.35 -0.46 -5.51
CA LEU A 154 -10.07 0.98 -5.57
C LEU A 154 -10.10 1.55 -7.00
N ARG A 155 -9.63 0.80 -8.00
CA ARG A 155 -9.67 1.22 -9.41
C ARG A 155 -11.08 1.40 -9.96
N ARG A 156 -12.09 0.71 -9.41
CA ARG A 156 -13.50 0.91 -9.77
C ARG A 156 -14.08 2.21 -9.20
N HIS A 157 -13.37 2.81 -8.24
CA HIS A 157 -13.74 4.04 -7.52
C HIS A 157 -12.67 5.13 -7.73
N PRO A 158 -12.56 5.70 -8.95
CA PRO A 158 -11.48 6.62 -9.28
C PRO A 158 -11.46 7.89 -8.42
N ASP A 159 -12.61 8.30 -7.88
CA ASP A 159 -12.78 9.48 -7.04
C ASP A 159 -12.44 9.25 -5.56
N THR A 160 -12.25 7.98 -5.15
CA THR A 160 -11.88 7.62 -3.77
C THR A 160 -10.37 7.64 -3.61
N ASP A 161 -9.87 8.58 -2.82
CA ASP A 161 -8.45 8.63 -2.50
C ASP A 161 -8.01 7.44 -1.64
N PHE A 162 -6.72 7.14 -1.58
CA PHE A 162 -6.21 6.11 -0.68
C PHE A 162 -4.82 6.39 -0.14
N LEU A 163 -4.52 5.80 1.00
CA LEU A 163 -3.19 5.68 1.59
C LEU A 163 -3.10 4.31 2.28
N ILE A 164 -2.30 3.40 1.70
CA ILE A 164 -2.25 2.00 2.15
C ILE A 164 -0.84 1.50 2.39
N VAL A 165 -0.69 0.53 3.28
CA VAL A 165 0.54 -0.24 3.44
C VAL A 165 0.57 -1.38 2.42
N ALA A 166 1.67 -1.53 1.69
CA ALA A 166 1.84 -2.62 0.73
C ALA A 166 3.32 -2.98 0.51
N ASN A 167 3.58 -4.17 -0.01
CA ASN A 167 4.89 -4.46 -0.59
C ASN A 167 5.06 -3.68 -1.90
N LEU A 168 6.23 -3.09 -2.14
CA LEU A 168 6.55 -2.30 -3.34
C LEU A 168 6.31 -3.08 -4.64
N ASN A 169 6.42 -4.41 -4.63
CA ASN A 169 6.09 -5.23 -5.79
C ASN A 169 4.65 -5.07 -6.26
N LEU A 170 3.71 -4.73 -5.37
CA LEU A 170 2.32 -4.45 -5.74
C LEU A 170 2.22 -3.35 -6.79
N ALA A 171 3.05 -2.30 -6.70
CA ALA A 171 3.10 -1.20 -7.66
C ALA A 171 3.44 -1.67 -9.09
N THR A 172 4.07 -2.84 -9.22
CA THR A 172 4.44 -3.45 -10.50
C THR A 172 3.54 -4.63 -10.91
N ALA A 173 2.47 -4.91 -10.16
CA ALA A 173 1.49 -5.90 -10.57
C ALA A 173 0.73 -5.39 -11.81
N ASN A 174 0.39 -6.28 -12.74
CA ASN A 174 -0.25 -5.89 -14.01
C ASN A 174 -1.53 -5.08 -13.83
N ASP A 175 -2.34 -5.42 -12.82
CA ASP A 175 -3.60 -4.71 -12.53
C ASP A 175 -3.40 -3.34 -11.83
N VAL A 176 -2.20 -3.08 -11.29
CA VAL A 176 -1.90 -1.89 -10.47
C VAL A 176 -0.99 -0.92 -11.20
N PHE A 177 -0.04 -1.43 -11.98
CA PHE A 177 0.95 -0.63 -12.71
C PHE A 177 0.35 0.48 -13.58
N PRO A 178 -0.82 0.31 -14.24
CA PRO A 178 -1.47 1.42 -14.95
C PRO A 178 -1.80 2.62 -14.05
N MET A 179 -2.20 2.40 -12.81
CA MET A 179 -2.45 3.48 -11.84
C MET A 179 -1.15 4.18 -11.44
N VAL A 180 -0.05 3.43 -11.32
CA VAL A 180 1.28 3.99 -11.05
C VAL A 180 1.75 4.84 -12.22
N LYS A 181 1.74 4.28 -13.43
CA LYS A 181 2.13 4.97 -14.67
C LYS A 181 1.30 6.25 -14.90
N GLY A 182 0.01 6.24 -14.55
CA GLY A 182 -0.88 7.40 -14.61
C GLY A 182 -0.73 8.40 -13.44
N GLY A 183 0.10 8.11 -12.44
CA GLY A 183 0.30 8.96 -11.25
C GLY A 183 -0.85 8.95 -10.24
N ARG A 184 -1.77 7.98 -10.35
CA ARG A 184 -2.87 7.77 -9.39
C ARG A 184 -2.46 6.93 -8.18
N CYS A 185 -1.33 6.24 -8.29
CA CYS A 185 -0.71 5.45 -7.23
C CYS A 185 0.78 5.79 -7.15
N LEU A 186 1.17 6.49 -6.10
CA LEU A 186 2.54 6.93 -5.82
C LEU A 186 3.07 6.20 -4.59
N VAL A 187 4.40 6.13 -4.45
CA VAL A 187 5.01 5.74 -3.17
C VAL A 187 4.93 6.92 -2.22
N GLY A 188 4.58 6.66 -0.96
CA GLY A 188 4.47 7.66 0.11
C GLY A 188 5.80 8.31 0.51
N LEU A 189 5.84 8.95 1.67
CA LEU A 189 6.86 9.94 2.03
C LEU A 189 7.82 9.52 3.16
N SER A 190 7.44 8.55 4.00
CA SER A 190 8.20 8.25 5.23
C SER A 190 9.10 7.01 5.18
N ILE A 191 8.96 6.14 4.17
CA ILE A 191 9.73 4.89 4.07
C ILE A 191 10.33 4.74 2.67
N HIS A 192 11.66 4.90 2.59
CA HIS A 192 12.44 4.78 1.34
C HIS A 192 13.56 3.74 1.43
N SER A 193 13.68 3.03 2.56
CA SER A 193 14.65 1.94 2.70
C SER A 193 14.27 1.00 3.86
N GLY A 194 14.89 -0.18 3.89
CA GLY A 194 14.77 -1.12 4.99
C GLY A 194 13.40 -1.77 5.16
N SER A 195 13.16 -2.26 6.37
CA SER A 195 11.96 -3.00 6.77
C SER A 195 10.97 -2.11 7.52
N MET A 196 9.68 -2.30 7.27
CA MET A 196 8.63 -1.84 8.19
C MET A 196 8.40 -2.91 9.25
N PHE A 197 8.17 -2.51 10.50
CA PHE A 197 8.00 -3.43 11.63
C PHE A 197 6.53 -3.52 12.06
N PHE A 198 6.04 -4.75 12.18
CA PHE A 198 4.65 -5.07 12.50
C PHE A 198 4.55 -5.88 13.78
N ARG A 199 3.42 -5.74 14.49
CA ARG A 199 3.03 -6.74 15.50
C ARG A 199 2.34 -7.89 14.78
N LEU A 200 2.61 -9.11 15.24
CA LEU A 200 1.91 -10.32 14.81
C LEU A 200 0.94 -10.76 15.91
N PRO A 201 -0.10 -11.55 15.58
CA PRO A 201 -0.92 -12.22 16.59
C PRO A 201 -0.06 -13.03 17.57
N ASP A 202 -0.44 -13.05 18.85
CA ASP A 202 0.35 -13.70 19.91
C ASP A 202 0.53 -15.21 19.70
N ASP A 203 -0.44 -15.86 19.04
CA ASP A 203 -0.41 -17.29 18.73
C ASP A 203 0.42 -17.63 17.47
N ARG A 204 0.91 -16.61 16.76
CA ARG A 204 1.73 -16.79 15.56
C ARG A 204 3.21 -16.85 15.93
N PRO A 205 3.93 -17.90 15.48
CA PRO A 205 5.38 -17.93 15.59
C PRO A 205 5.98 -16.70 14.92
N LYS A 206 6.77 -15.93 15.68
CA LYS A 206 7.52 -14.79 15.15
C LYS A 206 8.65 -15.33 14.29
N THR A 207 8.38 -15.45 13.00
CA THR A 207 9.34 -15.92 12.00
C THR A 207 9.74 -14.74 11.12
N GLY A 208 11.02 -14.39 11.15
CA GLY A 208 11.58 -13.28 10.39
C GLY A 208 13.07 -13.14 10.66
N SER A 209 13.82 -12.64 9.69
CA SER A 209 15.25 -12.36 9.87
C SER A 209 15.51 -11.17 10.80
N MET A 210 14.49 -10.35 11.08
CA MET A 210 14.56 -9.17 11.93
C MET A 210 13.40 -9.14 12.91
N ILE A 211 13.68 -9.38 14.18
CA ILE A 211 12.72 -9.29 15.29
C ILE A 211 13.30 -8.30 16.31
N ARG A 212 12.52 -7.28 16.69
CA ARG A 212 12.93 -6.29 17.69
C ARG A 212 12.63 -6.79 19.12
N PRO A 213 13.25 -6.19 20.16
CA PRO A 213 12.99 -6.55 21.56
C PRO A 213 11.52 -6.42 21.99
N ASP A 214 10.77 -5.50 21.38
CA ASP A 214 9.33 -5.31 21.60
C ASP A 214 8.47 -6.40 20.91
N GLY A 215 9.10 -7.36 20.25
CA GLY A 215 8.44 -8.47 19.57
C GLY A 215 7.90 -8.17 18.18
N THR A 216 8.13 -6.96 17.65
CA THR A 216 7.75 -6.62 16.27
C THR A 216 8.66 -7.30 15.24
N VAL A 217 8.08 -7.69 14.11
CA VAL A 217 8.77 -8.40 13.02
C VAL A 217 8.95 -7.46 11.83
N GLY A 218 10.18 -7.38 11.33
CA GLY A 218 10.53 -6.58 10.15
C GLY A 218 10.16 -7.30 8.85
N VAL A 219 9.45 -6.59 7.97
CA VAL A 219 9.12 -7.03 6.61
C VAL A 219 9.75 -6.07 5.60
N ASN A 220 10.54 -6.62 4.69
CA ASN A 220 11.28 -5.86 3.68
C ASN A 220 10.38 -5.34 2.56
N SER A 221 10.83 -4.25 1.93
CA SER A 221 10.21 -3.64 0.76
C SER A 221 8.76 -3.21 0.98
N ILE A 222 8.34 -3.04 2.23
CA ILE A 222 7.06 -2.42 2.55
C ILE A 222 7.17 -0.92 2.34
N ARG A 223 6.16 -0.36 1.69
CA ARG A 223 6.00 1.05 1.40
C ARG A 223 4.57 1.47 1.65
N TRP A 224 4.39 2.77 1.81
CA TRP A 224 3.10 3.40 1.65
C TRP A 224 2.83 3.57 0.17
N LEU A 225 1.62 3.22 -0.28
CA LEU A 225 1.12 3.56 -1.61
C LEU A 225 -0.07 4.49 -1.44
N THR A 226 -0.10 5.59 -2.18
CA THR A 226 -1.11 6.63 -2.01
C THR A 226 -1.50 7.31 -3.30
N SER A 227 -2.69 7.90 -3.34
CA SER A 227 -3.13 8.81 -4.39
C SER A 227 -2.99 10.28 -4.05
N LEU A 228 -2.60 10.59 -2.82
CA LEU A 228 -2.62 11.95 -2.29
C LEU A 228 -1.59 12.85 -2.96
N ALA A 229 -1.95 14.13 -3.11
CA ALA A 229 -1.19 15.08 -3.91
C ALA A 229 0.15 15.43 -3.25
N ALA A 230 0.19 15.54 -1.92
CA ALA A 230 1.43 15.84 -1.19
C ALA A 230 2.56 14.83 -1.48
N ALA A 231 2.24 13.57 -1.79
CA ALA A 231 3.25 12.56 -2.14
C ALA A 231 4.07 12.93 -3.38
N ARG A 232 3.59 13.84 -4.24
CA ARG A 232 4.29 14.32 -5.44
C ARG A 232 5.41 15.31 -5.13
N ALA A 233 5.29 16.08 -4.06
CA ALA A 233 6.15 17.25 -3.81
C ALA A 233 7.64 16.89 -3.65
N ASP A 234 7.93 15.67 -3.20
CA ASP A 234 9.29 15.18 -2.95
C ASP A 234 9.81 14.21 -4.03
N LYS A 235 9.10 14.08 -5.16
CA LYS A 235 9.47 13.12 -6.22
C LYS A 235 10.47 13.73 -7.19
N THR A 236 11.74 13.69 -6.82
CA THR A 236 12.85 14.10 -7.69
C THR A 236 13.91 13.03 -7.80
N GLN A 237 14.46 12.87 -9.01
CA GLN A 237 15.67 12.10 -9.26
C GLN A 237 16.77 13.07 -9.72
N PRO A 238 17.70 13.46 -8.82
CA PRO A 238 18.74 14.41 -9.17
C PRO A 238 19.74 13.82 -10.19
N PRO A 239 20.45 14.67 -10.94
CA PRO A 239 21.59 14.26 -11.74
C PRO A 239 22.59 13.47 -10.89
N THR A 240 23.15 12.42 -11.45
CA THR A 240 24.08 11.53 -10.73
C THR A 240 25.54 11.91 -10.97
N GLY A 241 25.83 12.67 -12.02
CA GLY A 241 27.18 12.98 -12.49
C GLY A 241 27.80 11.88 -13.37
N HIS A 242 27.09 10.77 -13.61
CA HIS A 242 27.57 9.70 -14.47
C HIS A 242 27.25 9.96 -15.95
N THR A 243 28.13 9.47 -16.83
CA THR A 243 27.97 9.54 -18.29
C THR A 243 27.97 8.15 -18.89
N TYR A 244 27.15 7.94 -19.92
CA TYR A 244 27.11 6.73 -20.74
C TYR A 244 28.19 6.76 -21.82
N ARG A 245 28.41 7.91 -22.47
CA ARG A 245 29.38 8.04 -23.55
C ARG A 245 30.80 7.78 -23.06
N GLY A 246 31.47 6.78 -23.63
CA GLY A 246 32.81 6.35 -23.22
C GLY A 246 32.85 5.43 -22.00
N HIS A 247 31.68 5.03 -21.48
CA HIS A 247 31.48 4.11 -20.35
C HIS A 247 30.43 3.05 -20.69
N GLU A 248 30.24 2.73 -21.97
CA GLU A 248 29.17 1.85 -22.44
C GLU A 248 29.26 0.44 -21.84
N ASP A 249 30.44 0.00 -21.45
CA ASP A 249 30.69 -1.28 -20.76
C ASP A 249 30.12 -1.33 -19.33
N GLU A 250 29.91 -0.18 -18.67
CA GLU A 250 29.27 -0.07 -17.36
C GLU A 250 27.73 -0.21 -17.44
N TYR A 251 27.15 -0.09 -18.64
CA TYR A 251 25.71 -0.05 -18.89
C TYR A 251 25.29 -1.12 -19.91
N PRO A 252 25.39 -2.42 -19.56
CA PRO A 252 25.10 -3.48 -20.51
C PRO A 252 23.64 -3.44 -20.97
N GLU A 253 23.42 -3.74 -22.25
CA GLU A 253 22.08 -3.82 -22.84
C GLU A 253 21.34 -5.09 -22.43
N TYR A 254 20.00 -5.04 -22.42
CA TYR A 254 19.18 -6.22 -22.20
C TYR A 254 19.12 -7.11 -23.45
N ASP A 255 19.11 -8.43 -23.25
CA ASP A 255 19.14 -9.40 -24.36
C ASP A 255 17.87 -9.32 -25.24
N ALA A 256 16.73 -8.92 -24.65
CA ALA A 256 15.40 -8.95 -25.29
C ALA A 256 14.72 -7.58 -25.38
N TYR A 257 15.38 -6.50 -24.94
CA TYR A 257 14.79 -5.17 -24.88
C TYR A 257 15.82 -4.13 -25.30
N ASP A 258 15.39 -3.19 -26.14
CA ASP A 258 16.18 -2.04 -26.57
C ASP A 258 16.27 -1.00 -25.43
N ALA A 259 17.12 -1.30 -24.44
CA ALA A 259 17.35 -0.50 -23.25
C ALA A 259 18.67 -0.90 -22.58
N ILE A 260 19.32 0.05 -21.91
CA ILE A 260 20.48 -0.23 -21.05
C ILE A 260 20.02 -0.66 -19.65
N ASN A 261 20.75 -1.57 -19.01
CA ASN A 261 20.57 -1.91 -17.61
C ASN A 261 21.30 -0.90 -16.73
N VAL A 262 20.58 -0.30 -15.79
CA VAL A 262 21.13 0.55 -14.74
C VAL A 262 20.92 -0.15 -13.40
N ASP A 263 22.00 -0.68 -12.83
CA ASP A 263 21.91 -1.50 -11.61
C ASP A 263 21.52 -0.71 -10.36
N SER A 264 21.79 0.59 -10.35
CA SER A 264 21.49 1.49 -9.24
C SER A 264 21.06 2.84 -9.75
N MET A 265 20.03 3.41 -9.11
CA MET A 265 19.59 4.80 -9.29
C MET A 265 20.74 5.82 -9.26
N ARG A 266 21.79 5.54 -8.47
CA ARG A 266 22.96 6.41 -8.31
C ARG A 266 23.93 6.38 -9.48
N MET A 267 23.77 5.42 -10.38
CA MET A 267 24.60 5.26 -11.58
C MET A 267 23.85 5.72 -12.83
N MET A 268 22.64 6.30 -12.72
CA MET A 268 21.86 6.69 -13.90
C MET A 268 22.61 7.72 -14.74
N PRO A 269 23.00 7.43 -15.99
CA PRO A 269 23.76 8.35 -16.80
C PRO A 269 22.94 9.59 -17.17
N ASP A 270 23.53 10.77 -17.03
CA ASP A 270 22.88 12.06 -17.26
C ASP A 270 22.83 12.47 -18.74
N ASP A 271 23.71 11.91 -19.56
CA ASP A 271 23.81 12.14 -21.01
C ASP A 271 23.08 11.09 -21.87
N HIS A 272 22.39 10.13 -21.24
CA HIS A 272 21.62 9.09 -21.94
C HIS A 272 20.11 9.36 -21.90
N ASP A 273 19.55 9.66 -23.07
CA ASP A 273 18.12 9.92 -23.27
C ASP A 273 17.31 8.67 -23.69
N GLY A 274 17.98 7.54 -23.93
CA GLY A 274 17.35 6.29 -24.33
C GLY A 274 16.59 5.60 -23.19
N PRO A 275 15.85 4.51 -23.49
CA PRO A 275 15.23 3.68 -22.48
C PRO A 275 16.25 3.05 -21.52
N MET A 276 15.98 3.11 -20.23
CA MET A 276 16.80 2.56 -19.16
C MET A 276 15.98 1.62 -18.30
N GLY A 277 16.52 0.43 -18.00
CA GLY A 277 15.98 -0.46 -16.98
C GLY A 277 16.57 -0.13 -15.61
N VAL A 278 15.74 0.39 -14.71
CA VAL A 278 16.14 0.80 -13.35
C VAL A 278 15.49 -0.09 -12.27
N PRO A 279 16.03 -0.15 -11.04
CA PRO A 279 15.41 -0.93 -9.97
C PRO A 279 14.06 -0.35 -9.54
N LEU A 280 13.23 -1.17 -8.86
CA LEU A 280 11.85 -0.77 -8.49
C LEU A 280 11.79 0.41 -7.53
N ASN A 281 12.83 0.62 -6.71
CA ASN A 281 12.90 1.75 -5.78
C ASN A 281 13.00 3.11 -6.50
N PHE A 282 13.17 3.14 -7.83
CA PHE A 282 12.94 4.34 -8.63
C PHE A 282 11.60 5.02 -8.33
N LEU A 283 10.55 4.24 -8.02
CA LEU A 283 9.22 4.77 -7.69
C LEU A 283 9.18 5.61 -6.41
N GLU A 284 10.16 5.48 -5.52
CA GLU A 284 10.28 6.34 -4.33
C GLU A 284 10.59 7.79 -4.70
N HIS A 285 11.26 7.97 -5.83
CA HIS A 285 11.73 9.25 -6.39
C HIS A 285 10.91 9.72 -7.59
N TRP A 286 9.86 8.98 -7.97
CA TRP A 286 9.15 9.21 -9.23
C TRP A 286 7.68 9.59 -9.06
N ALA A 287 7.27 10.58 -9.85
CA ALA A 287 5.89 10.89 -10.20
C ALA A 287 5.84 11.36 -11.66
N PRO A 288 4.70 11.25 -12.36
CA PRO A 288 4.57 11.82 -13.70
C PRO A 288 4.92 13.30 -13.72
N GLY A 289 5.74 13.70 -14.69
CA GLY A 289 6.18 15.08 -14.88
C GLY A 289 7.49 15.46 -14.19
N ASN A 290 8.16 14.54 -13.49
CA ASN A 290 9.39 14.85 -12.74
C ASN A 290 10.70 14.68 -13.52
N GLY A 291 10.68 14.87 -14.84
CA GLY A 291 11.85 14.66 -15.70
C GLY A 291 12.03 13.22 -16.22
N PHE A 292 11.16 12.29 -15.83
CA PHE A 292 11.17 10.92 -16.33
C PHE A 292 9.78 10.42 -16.70
N MET A 293 9.69 9.70 -17.82
CA MET A 293 8.51 8.97 -18.25
C MET A 293 8.69 7.48 -17.93
N LEU A 294 7.68 6.90 -17.28
CA LEU A 294 7.61 5.46 -17.05
C LEU A 294 7.05 4.76 -18.29
N LEU A 295 7.90 4.04 -19.01
CA LEU A 295 7.54 3.35 -20.25
C LEU A 295 6.81 2.03 -19.95
N GLY A 296 7.33 1.25 -19.00
CA GLY A 296 6.86 -0.10 -18.71
C GLY A 296 7.61 -0.74 -17.56
N LYS A 297 7.52 -2.07 -17.48
CA LYS A 297 8.24 -2.91 -16.52
C LYS A 297 8.73 -4.17 -17.23
N LEU A 298 9.87 -4.69 -16.79
CA LEU A 298 10.45 -5.95 -17.25
C LEU A 298 10.36 -6.94 -16.10
N ASP A 299 9.53 -7.97 -16.20
CA ASP A 299 9.31 -8.92 -15.10
C ASP A 299 10.51 -9.88 -14.92
N ASP A 300 11.06 -10.38 -16.04
CA ASP A 300 12.15 -11.35 -16.06
C ASP A 300 13.27 -10.98 -17.06
N PRO A 301 13.85 -9.77 -16.95
CA PRO A 301 14.86 -9.32 -17.89
C PRO A 301 16.15 -10.14 -17.76
N THR A 302 16.86 -10.30 -18.88
CA THR A 302 18.18 -10.93 -18.91
C THR A 302 19.22 -9.98 -19.51
N VAL A 303 20.43 -10.04 -18.97
CA VAL A 303 21.61 -9.34 -19.46
C VAL A 303 22.73 -10.36 -19.55
N ASN A 304 23.30 -10.54 -20.75
CA ASN A 304 24.34 -11.54 -21.00
C ASN A 304 23.91 -12.95 -20.56
N GLY A 305 22.65 -13.31 -20.80
CA GLY A 305 22.06 -14.59 -20.40
C GLY A 305 21.81 -14.77 -18.89
N ARG A 306 22.08 -13.75 -18.07
CA ARG A 306 21.80 -13.78 -16.62
C ARG A 306 20.48 -13.08 -16.33
N ARG A 307 19.57 -13.78 -15.65
CA ARG A 307 18.30 -13.21 -15.19
C ARG A 307 18.53 -12.21 -14.07
N LEU A 308 17.93 -11.05 -14.20
CA LEU A 308 17.88 -10.00 -13.19
C LEU A 308 16.52 -10.00 -12.49
N TYR A 309 16.47 -9.32 -11.35
CA TYR A 309 15.19 -8.98 -10.73
C TYR A 309 14.39 -8.01 -11.61
N LYS A 310 13.09 -7.90 -11.34
CA LYS A 310 12.19 -6.99 -12.06
C LYS A 310 12.75 -5.57 -12.15
N ARG A 311 12.64 -4.97 -13.34
CA ARG A 311 13.08 -3.60 -13.63
C ARG A 311 11.93 -2.73 -14.09
N LEU A 312 12.03 -1.43 -13.83
CA LEU A 312 11.18 -0.42 -14.43
C LEU A 312 11.86 0.11 -15.68
N LEU A 313 11.12 0.23 -16.77
CA LEU A 313 11.64 0.83 -17.99
C LEU A 313 11.27 2.32 -17.96
N VAL A 314 12.29 3.18 -17.90
CA VAL A 314 12.13 4.64 -17.79
C VAL A 314 12.87 5.32 -18.93
N ARG A 315 12.49 6.57 -19.21
CA ARG A 315 13.19 7.43 -20.16
C ARG A 315 13.19 8.86 -19.62
N ARG A 316 14.31 9.58 -19.76
CA ARG A 316 14.32 11.02 -19.46
C ARG A 316 13.33 11.72 -20.39
N THR A 317 12.55 12.62 -19.83
CA THR A 317 11.81 13.60 -20.63
C THR A 317 12.74 14.79 -20.79
N ARG A 318 13.16 15.10 -22.02
CA ARG A 318 13.75 16.42 -22.29
C ARG A 318 12.67 17.43 -21.90
N ASP A 319 13.01 18.38 -21.04
CA ASP A 319 12.11 19.47 -20.73
C ASP A 319 11.65 20.13 -22.04
N ALA A 320 10.35 20.41 -22.11
CA ALA A 320 9.76 21.29 -23.12
C ALA A 320 10.20 22.74 -22.88
#